data_AF-A0A662IS24-F1
#
_entry.id   AF-A0A662IS24-F1
#
_cell.length_a   1.000
_cell.length_b   1.000
_cell.length_c   1.000
_cell.angle_alpha   90.00
_cell.angle_beta   90.00
_cell.angle_gamma   90.00
#
_symmetry.space_group_name_H-M   'P 1'
#
loop_
_entity.id
_entity.type
_entity.pdbx_description
1 polymer ?
#
loop_
_entity_poly.entity_id
_entity_poly.type
_entity_poly.pdbx_seq_one_letter_code
_entity_poly.pdbx_strand_id
1 'polypeptide(L)'
;MEFQEGVLYCIAYLIAKRVPSYKILEDILINPGTLGLARGDQIRFTQDYFVGIIWPPRELPERIRPKLVEIVKGLYEEVSRRAEEEGISEEVNIVFWRLREQLRKLFVEEPRRIYDEERRITSAFHSEIWFTSNEARRAIDKELRWIVDRLRRITDHISLVMKGYSDNCLNASLFLVAGDTPDYVLNYLWQLEEQEFQDERYRRVLFLRAAHHGTRFGEYLRRHEAAVAYASWTKHVSIGARLWRYMTMLQPLLFITAEDVPRFKMNTCRCPLQWPPHIHPLINFSLELQLF
;
A
#
# COMPACT_ATOMS: atom_id res chain seq x y z
N MET A 1 12.68 12.12 -18.66
CA MET A 1 12.43 11.99 -17.22
C MET A 1 11.78 10.64 -16.99
N GLU A 2 12.39 9.81 -16.14
CA GLU A 2 11.81 8.54 -15.72
C GLU A 2 10.77 8.75 -14.60
N PHE A 3 9.86 7.78 -14.41
CA PHE A 3 8.84 7.88 -13.37
C PHE A 3 9.44 8.06 -11.97
N GLN A 4 10.43 7.23 -11.64
CA GLN A 4 11.09 7.24 -10.33
C GLN A 4 11.79 8.58 -10.08
N GLU A 5 12.49 9.14 -11.08
CA GLU A 5 13.13 10.44 -10.98
C GLU A 5 12.14 11.57 -10.68
N GLY A 6 11.01 11.60 -11.40
CA GLY A 6 9.97 12.60 -11.18
C GLY A 6 9.38 12.53 -9.76
N VAL A 7 9.10 11.32 -9.27
CA VAL A 7 8.60 11.10 -7.90
C VAL A 7 9.64 11.53 -6.86
N LEU A 8 10.89 11.11 -7.02
CA LEU A 8 11.99 11.45 -6.11
C LEU A 8 12.22 12.96 -6.04
N TYR A 9 12.15 13.66 -7.16
CA TYR A 9 12.31 15.12 -7.18
C TYR A 9 11.18 15.82 -6.42
N CYS A 10 9.93 15.36 -6.58
CA CYS A 10 8.80 15.89 -5.81
C CYS A 10 8.95 15.63 -4.30
N ILE A 11 9.46 14.47 -3.91
CA ILE A 11 9.77 14.16 -2.50
C ILE A 11 10.88 15.08 -1.98
N ALA A 12 11.94 15.27 -2.77
CA ALA A 12 13.06 16.13 -2.43
C ALA A 12 12.62 17.58 -2.19
N TYR A 13 11.71 18.10 -3.02
CA TYR A 13 11.11 19.41 -2.81
C TYR A 13 10.36 19.49 -1.46
N LEU A 14 9.54 18.50 -1.12
CA LEU A 14 8.81 18.50 0.15
C LEU A 14 9.74 18.41 1.37
N ILE A 15 10.87 17.69 1.25
CA ILE A 15 11.92 17.65 2.28
C ILE A 15 12.60 19.01 2.41
N ALA A 16 12.98 19.65 1.29
CA ALA A 16 13.59 20.99 1.29
C ALA A 16 12.64 22.04 1.91
N LYS A 17 11.34 21.93 1.63
CA LYS A 17 10.27 22.72 2.28
C LYS A 17 10.01 22.35 3.75
N ARG A 18 10.77 21.41 4.30
CA ARG A 18 10.70 20.93 5.68
C ARG A 18 9.32 20.45 6.07
N VAL A 19 8.60 19.82 5.14
CA VAL A 19 7.31 19.20 5.44
C VAL A 19 7.57 18.02 6.40
N PRO A 20 7.09 18.07 7.66
CA PRO A 20 7.56 17.16 8.71
C PRO A 20 7.39 15.67 8.37
N SER A 21 6.28 15.30 7.71
CA SER A 21 6.01 13.91 7.32
C SER A 21 6.96 13.36 6.27
N TYR A 22 7.63 14.23 5.49
CA TYR A 22 8.56 13.82 4.43
C TYR A 22 10.00 13.76 4.91
N LYS A 23 10.34 14.44 6.01
CA LYS A 23 11.63 14.24 6.70
C LYS A 23 11.79 12.80 7.19
N ILE A 24 10.70 12.13 7.57
CA ILE A 24 10.72 10.71 7.94
C ILE A 24 11.20 9.83 6.77
N LEU A 25 10.80 10.15 5.53
CA LEU A 25 11.24 9.40 4.36
C LEU A 25 12.74 9.58 4.11
N GLU A 26 13.26 10.77 4.40
CA GLU A 26 14.69 11.07 4.41
C GLU A 26 15.44 10.14 5.37
N ASP A 27 14.97 10.05 6.62
CA ASP A 27 15.57 9.23 7.66
C ASP A 27 15.47 7.73 7.34
N ILE A 28 14.33 7.25 6.82
CA ILE A 28 14.15 5.87 6.38
C ILE A 28 15.13 5.52 5.24
N LEU A 29 15.23 6.36 4.21
CA LEU A 29 16.04 6.05 3.03
C LEU A 29 17.54 6.11 3.29
N ILE A 30 17.97 6.82 4.34
CA ILE A 30 19.39 6.87 4.76
C ILE A 30 19.72 5.76 5.76
N ASN A 31 18.70 5.16 6.39
CA ASN A 31 18.93 4.11 7.36
C ASN A 31 19.54 2.87 6.68
N PRO A 32 20.71 2.38 7.12
CA PRO A 32 21.37 1.21 6.54
C PRO A 32 20.57 -0.09 6.68
N GLY A 33 19.56 -0.13 7.55
CA GLY A 33 18.65 -1.27 7.72
C GLY A 33 17.48 -1.32 6.74
N THR A 34 17.23 -0.26 5.97
CA THR A 34 16.08 -0.19 5.05
C THR A 34 16.26 -1.16 3.87
N LEU A 35 15.18 -1.88 3.55
CA LEU A 35 15.12 -2.82 2.44
C LEU A 35 14.13 -2.34 1.39
N GLY A 36 14.61 -2.23 0.14
CA GLY A 36 13.73 -2.10 -1.01
C GLY A 36 12.97 -3.41 -1.24
N LEU A 37 11.65 -3.34 -1.33
CA LEU A 37 10.80 -4.47 -1.66
C LEU A 37 10.26 -4.30 -3.08
N ALA A 38 10.34 -5.37 -3.87
CA ALA A 38 9.78 -5.42 -5.20
C ALA A 38 9.15 -6.78 -5.49
N ARG A 39 8.35 -6.83 -6.56
CA ARG A 39 7.71 -8.05 -7.07
C ARG A 39 8.73 -9.19 -7.17
N GLY A 40 8.36 -10.34 -6.61
CA GLY A 40 9.19 -11.54 -6.57
C GLY A 40 9.98 -11.71 -5.28
N ASP A 41 10.15 -10.66 -4.47
CA ASP A 41 10.78 -10.78 -3.16
C ASP A 41 9.90 -11.63 -2.22
N GLN A 42 10.57 -12.39 -1.35
CA GLN A 42 9.92 -13.21 -0.32
C GLN A 42 10.50 -12.90 1.06
N ILE A 43 9.63 -12.57 2.00
CA ILE A 43 10.00 -12.32 3.41
C ILE A 43 9.54 -13.53 4.23
N ARG A 44 10.47 -14.26 4.84
CA ARG A 44 10.23 -15.42 5.70
C ARG A 44 10.33 -15.01 7.17
N PHE A 45 9.24 -15.19 7.90
CA PHE A 45 9.20 -14.95 9.35
C PHE A 45 9.60 -16.20 10.13
N THR A 46 9.27 -17.37 9.58
CA THR A 46 9.66 -18.68 10.10
C THR A 46 9.85 -19.65 8.93
N GLN A 47 10.12 -20.93 9.20
CA GLN A 47 10.15 -21.97 8.16
C GLN A 47 8.81 -22.10 7.42
N ASP A 48 7.69 -21.91 8.14
CA ASP A 48 6.33 -22.22 7.65
C ASP A 48 5.57 -20.99 7.16
N TYR A 49 6.03 -19.77 7.48
CA TYR A 49 5.31 -18.53 7.21
C TYR A 49 6.13 -17.57 6.38
N PHE A 50 5.59 -17.17 5.23
CA PHE A 50 6.25 -16.20 4.34
C PHE A 50 5.27 -15.25 3.66
N VAL A 51 5.78 -14.11 3.23
CA VAL A 51 5.07 -13.11 2.45
C VAL A 51 5.74 -12.95 1.10
N GLY A 52 4.97 -13.13 0.04
CA GLY A 52 5.38 -12.80 -1.32
C GLY A 52 4.99 -11.37 -1.68
N ILE A 53 5.93 -10.62 -2.23
CA ILE A 53 5.68 -9.29 -2.79
C ILE A 53 5.21 -9.45 -4.23
N ILE A 54 4.04 -8.90 -4.54
CA ILE A 54 3.38 -9.01 -5.87
C ILE A 54 3.58 -7.71 -6.68
N TRP A 55 3.62 -6.57 -6.00
CA TRP A 55 3.79 -5.23 -6.57
C TRP A 55 4.39 -4.30 -5.50
N PRO A 56 5.23 -3.29 -5.83
CA PRO A 56 5.61 -2.80 -7.16
C PRO A 56 6.71 -3.63 -7.84
N PRO A 57 6.87 -3.56 -9.17
CA PRO A 57 7.98 -4.17 -9.87
C PRO A 57 9.24 -3.29 -9.75
N ARG A 58 10.43 -3.90 -9.90
CA ARG A 58 11.71 -3.16 -9.92
C ARG A 58 11.74 -2.15 -11.06
N GLU A 59 11.26 -2.59 -12.22
CA GLU A 59 11.06 -1.76 -13.41
C GLU A 59 9.59 -1.71 -13.80
N LEU A 60 9.10 -0.52 -14.14
CA LEU A 60 7.72 -0.37 -14.58
C LEU A 60 7.49 -1.08 -15.93
N PRO A 61 6.46 -1.93 -16.05
CA PRO A 61 6.11 -2.61 -17.30
C PRO A 61 5.74 -1.62 -18.39
N GLU A 62 6.05 -1.93 -19.66
CA GLU A 62 5.76 -1.07 -20.81
C GLU A 62 4.29 -0.65 -20.92
N ARG A 63 3.36 -1.52 -20.51
CA ARG A 63 1.92 -1.22 -20.52
C ARG A 63 1.50 -0.16 -19.49
N ILE A 64 2.25 -0.03 -18.40
CA ILE A 64 1.94 0.83 -17.26
C ILE A 64 2.80 2.10 -17.28
N ARG A 65 4.06 1.97 -17.72
CA ARG A 65 5.10 3.01 -17.65
C ARG A 65 4.70 4.32 -18.34
N PRO A 66 4.22 4.38 -19.60
CA PRO A 66 3.92 5.64 -20.27
C PRO A 66 2.88 6.48 -19.51
N LYS A 67 1.81 5.82 -19.05
CA LYS A 67 0.75 6.46 -18.27
C LYS A 67 1.28 7.04 -16.96
N LEU A 68 2.15 6.32 -16.27
CA LEU A 68 2.72 6.80 -15.01
C LEU A 68 3.70 7.95 -15.20
N VAL A 69 4.54 7.87 -16.24
CA VAL A 69 5.47 8.95 -16.62
C VAL A 69 4.70 10.23 -16.94
N GLU A 70 3.60 10.12 -17.68
CA GLU A 70 2.74 11.27 -18.00
C GLU A 70 2.12 11.91 -16.75
N ILE A 71 1.59 11.09 -15.82
CA ILE A 71 0.98 11.58 -14.58
C ILE A 71 2.01 12.34 -13.72
N VAL A 72 3.23 11.81 -13.59
CA VAL A 72 4.26 12.45 -12.75
C VAL A 72 4.89 13.67 -13.43
N LYS A 73 4.98 13.70 -14.76
CA LYS A 73 5.54 14.82 -15.51
C LYS A 73 4.89 16.15 -15.17
N GLY A 74 3.55 16.20 -15.17
CA GLY A 74 2.85 17.44 -14.84
C GLY A 74 3.03 17.91 -13.40
N LEU A 75 3.31 17.00 -12.45
CA LEU A 75 3.65 17.40 -11.08
C LEU A 75 5.11 17.86 -10.97
N TYR A 76 6.03 17.14 -11.63
CA TYR A 76 7.43 17.50 -11.69
C TYR A 76 7.62 18.91 -12.25
N GLU A 77 7.02 19.23 -13.40
CA GLU A 77 7.15 20.55 -14.03
C GLU A 77 6.62 21.67 -13.12
N GLU A 78 5.49 21.44 -12.45
CA GLU A 78 4.94 22.39 -11.48
C GLU A 78 5.89 22.61 -10.30
N VAL A 79 6.42 21.52 -9.73
CA VAL A 79 7.35 21.55 -8.59
C VAL A 79 8.69 22.19 -8.97
N SER A 80 9.25 21.89 -10.13
CA SER A 80 10.51 22.49 -10.62
C SER A 80 10.37 24.00 -10.78
N ARG A 81 9.30 24.46 -11.43
CA ARG A 81 9.04 25.91 -11.56
C ARG A 81 8.91 26.59 -10.20
N ARG A 82 8.20 25.97 -9.25
CA ARG A 82 8.07 26.51 -7.89
C ARG A 82 9.42 26.56 -7.18
N ALA A 83 10.25 25.52 -7.30
CA ALA A 83 11.57 25.49 -6.70
C ALA A 83 12.46 26.64 -7.21
N GLU A 84 12.34 26.99 -8.50
CA GLU A 84 13.01 28.12 -9.13
C GLU A 84 12.47 29.46 -8.61
N GLU A 85 11.14 29.65 -8.62
CA GLU A 85 10.46 30.87 -8.13
C GLU A 85 10.78 31.15 -6.65
N GLU A 86 10.93 30.10 -5.85
CA GLU A 86 11.27 30.18 -4.42
C GLU A 86 12.77 30.26 -4.15
N GLY A 87 13.63 30.09 -5.18
CA GLY A 87 15.09 30.15 -5.04
C GLY A 87 15.72 28.96 -4.30
N ILE A 88 15.04 27.81 -4.23
CA ILE A 88 15.49 26.62 -3.49
C ILE A 88 15.93 25.46 -4.40
N SER A 89 16.00 25.66 -5.72
CA SER A 89 16.34 24.60 -6.69
C SER A 89 17.62 23.83 -6.35
N GLU A 90 18.66 24.51 -5.85
CA GLU A 90 19.92 23.87 -5.45
C GLU A 90 19.73 22.93 -4.25
N GLU A 91 18.99 23.37 -3.23
CA GLU A 91 18.66 22.54 -2.06
C GLU A 91 17.88 21.28 -2.46
N VAL A 92 16.89 21.46 -3.35
CA VAL A 92 16.10 20.34 -3.90
C VAL A 92 16.99 19.36 -4.66
N ASN A 93 17.91 19.86 -5.50
CA ASN A 93 18.84 19.03 -6.26
C ASN A 93 19.76 18.21 -5.34
N ILE A 94 20.31 18.82 -4.28
CA ILE A 94 21.16 18.13 -3.31
C ILE A 94 20.39 16.96 -2.67
N VAL A 95 19.17 17.21 -2.20
CA VAL A 95 18.33 16.16 -1.60
C VAL A 95 17.99 15.10 -2.64
N PHE A 96 17.57 15.48 -3.84
CA PHE A 96 17.23 14.57 -4.93
C PHE A 96 18.38 13.61 -5.26
N TRP A 97 19.59 14.12 -5.45
CA TRP A 97 20.76 13.31 -5.76
C TRP A 97 21.07 12.31 -4.64
N ARG A 98 20.94 12.75 -3.39
CA ARG A 98 21.16 11.86 -2.24
C ARG A 98 20.12 10.75 -2.19
N LEU A 99 18.84 11.07 -2.38
CA LEU A 99 17.76 10.08 -2.40
C LEU A 99 17.92 9.10 -3.57
N ARG A 100 18.28 9.60 -4.75
CA ARG A 100 18.51 8.79 -5.95
C ARG A 100 19.62 7.77 -5.70
N GLU A 101 20.73 8.20 -5.12
CA GLU A 101 21.86 7.31 -4.84
C GLU A 101 21.50 6.21 -3.83
N GLN A 102 20.74 6.54 -2.79
CA GLN A 102 20.25 5.53 -1.84
C GLN A 102 19.27 4.56 -2.50
N LEU A 103 18.33 5.07 -3.32
CA LEU A 103 17.38 4.22 -4.02
C LEU A 103 18.09 3.23 -4.97
N ARG A 104 19.13 3.69 -5.69
CA ARG A 104 19.92 2.81 -6.55
C ARG A 104 20.50 1.64 -5.77
N LYS A 105 21.08 1.88 -4.59
CA LYS A 105 21.65 0.83 -3.72
C LYS A 105 20.62 -0.19 -3.26
N LEU A 106 19.38 0.23 -2.99
CA LEU A 106 18.32 -0.64 -2.48
C LEU A 106 17.77 -1.64 -3.53
N PHE A 107 17.87 -1.32 -4.81
CA PHE A 107 17.25 -2.09 -5.90
C PHE A 107 18.24 -2.79 -6.84
N VAL A 108 19.55 -2.85 -6.51
CA VAL A 108 20.58 -3.54 -7.32
C VAL A 108 20.41 -5.06 -7.32
N GLU A 109 19.85 -5.64 -6.28
CA GLU A 109 19.83 -7.10 -6.08
C GLU A 109 18.66 -7.78 -6.82
N GLU A 110 18.87 -9.03 -7.23
CA GLU A 110 17.81 -9.92 -7.77
C GLU A 110 16.71 -10.21 -6.72
N PRO A 111 15.55 -10.79 -7.12
CA PRO A 111 14.55 -11.25 -6.18
C PRO A 111 15.16 -12.10 -5.07
N ARG A 112 14.93 -11.69 -3.83
CA ARG A 112 15.62 -12.26 -2.67
C ARG A 112 14.66 -12.90 -1.67
N ARG A 113 15.17 -13.93 -1.00
CA ARG A 113 14.56 -14.51 0.21
C ARG A 113 15.20 -13.83 1.42
N ILE A 114 14.39 -13.19 2.25
CA ILE A 114 14.83 -12.44 3.42
C ILE A 114 14.32 -13.18 4.66
N TYR A 115 15.20 -13.54 5.59
CA TYR A 115 14.81 -14.11 6.88
C TYR A 115 14.79 -13.03 7.96
N ASP A 116 13.70 -12.95 8.72
CA ASP A 116 13.53 -11.93 9.77
C ASP A 116 14.63 -12.04 10.86
N GLU A 117 15.08 -13.26 11.16
CA GLU A 117 16.15 -13.52 12.15
C GLU A 117 17.53 -12.95 11.74
N GLU A 118 17.78 -12.76 10.43
CA GLU A 118 19.06 -12.24 9.94
C GLU A 118 19.23 -10.73 10.19
N ARG A 119 18.15 -10.02 10.54
CA ARG A 119 18.19 -8.58 10.78
C ARG A 119 17.24 -8.21 11.92
N ARG A 120 17.79 -7.98 13.11
CA ARG A 120 17.06 -7.27 14.17
C ARG A 120 16.52 -5.96 13.60
N ILE A 121 15.21 -5.88 13.41
CA ILE A 121 14.52 -4.64 13.09
C ILE A 121 14.61 -3.77 14.35
N THR A 122 15.72 -3.05 14.52
CA THR A 122 15.73 -1.90 15.40
C THR A 122 14.67 -0.95 14.85
N SER A 123 13.65 -0.64 15.65
CA SER A 123 12.67 0.39 15.30
C SER A 123 13.45 1.64 14.90
N ALA A 124 13.51 1.90 13.59
CA ALA A 124 14.21 3.04 13.02
C ALA A 124 13.53 4.37 13.40
N PHE A 125 12.34 4.27 13.99
CA PHE A 125 11.54 5.41 14.39
C PHE A 125 11.93 5.81 15.81
N HIS A 126 12.47 7.02 15.96
CA HIS A 126 12.44 7.71 17.25
C HIS A 126 10.98 7.73 17.73
N SER A 127 10.75 7.35 18.99
CA SER A 127 9.42 7.32 19.62
C SER A 127 8.72 8.67 19.63
N GLU A 128 9.45 9.76 19.39
CA GLU A 128 8.90 11.12 19.25
C GLU A 128 8.34 11.42 17.84
N ILE A 129 8.55 10.53 16.86
CA ILE A 129 8.05 10.66 15.48
C ILE A 129 6.62 10.08 15.35
N TRP A 130 5.92 9.87 16.46
CA TRP A 130 4.48 9.67 16.42
C TRP A 130 3.80 11.02 16.25
N PHE A 131 3.80 11.54 15.02
CA PHE A 131 2.86 12.59 14.66
C PHE A 131 1.46 11.97 14.65
N THR A 132 0.82 11.94 15.82
CA THR A 132 -0.62 11.77 15.91
C THR A 132 -1.29 12.85 15.05
N SER A 133 -2.05 12.39 14.06
CA SER A 133 -3.31 12.96 13.58
C SER A 133 -3.41 14.47 13.30
N ASN A 134 -3.76 14.84 12.07
CA ASN A 134 -4.43 16.10 11.67
C ASN A 134 -3.74 17.46 11.97
N GLU A 135 -3.00 17.64 13.06
CA GLU A 135 -2.34 18.89 13.45
C GLU A 135 -1.14 19.20 12.56
N ALA A 136 -0.28 18.20 12.31
CA ALA A 136 0.79 18.31 11.33
C ALA A 136 0.25 18.61 9.91
N ARG A 137 -0.93 18.08 9.55
CA ARG A 137 -1.60 18.39 8.28
C ARG A 137 -2.14 19.82 8.22
N ARG A 138 -2.63 20.34 9.33
CA ARG A 138 -3.14 21.72 9.45
C ARG A 138 -2.01 22.75 9.39
N ALA A 139 -0.81 22.39 9.86
CA ALA A 139 0.40 23.21 9.77
C ALA A 139 0.99 23.30 8.35
N ILE A 140 0.60 22.42 7.44
CA ILE A 140 1.02 22.47 6.03
C ILE A 140 0.14 23.46 5.27
N ASP A 141 0.79 24.39 4.57
CA ASP A 141 0.18 25.33 3.64
C ASP A 141 -0.78 24.61 2.68
N LYS A 142 -1.91 25.24 2.35
CA LYS A 142 -2.91 24.72 1.41
C LYS A 142 -2.26 24.33 0.06
N GLU A 143 -1.28 25.09 -0.40
CA GLU A 143 -0.58 24.79 -1.66
C GLU A 143 0.31 23.56 -1.55
N LEU A 144 1.09 23.43 -0.48
CA LEU A 144 1.90 22.23 -0.22
C LEU A 144 1.02 20.99 -0.03
N ARG A 145 -0.15 21.16 0.60
CA ARG A 145 -1.15 20.09 0.76
C ARG A 145 -1.63 19.56 -0.58
N TRP A 146 -1.82 20.43 -1.57
CA TRP A 146 -2.18 20.03 -2.93
C TRP A 146 -1.09 19.17 -3.59
N ILE A 147 0.18 19.57 -3.46
CA ILE A 147 1.32 18.78 -3.97
C ILE A 147 1.38 17.41 -3.27
N VAL A 148 1.23 17.38 -1.95
CA VAL A 148 1.19 16.14 -1.16
C VAL A 148 0.04 15.23 -1.63
N ASP A 149 -1.16 15.75 -1.83
CA ASP A 149 -2.30 14.95 -2.28
C ASP A 149 -2.11 14.41 -3.71
N ARG A 150 -1.53 15.20 -4.62
CA ARG A 150 -1.17 14.72 -5.97
C ARG A 150 -0.09 13.65 -5.92
N LEU A 151 0.95 13.85 -5.12
CA LEU A 151 2.02 12.87 -4.93
C LEU A 151 1.47 11.57 -4.34
N ARG A 152 0.57 11.63 -3.36
CA ARG A 152 -0.11 10.44 -2.79
C ARG A 152 -0.83 9.66 -3.88
N ARG A 153 -1.62 10.34 -4.71
CA ARG A 153 -2.30 9.69 -5.86
C ARG A 153 -1.31 9.02 -6.82
N ILE A 154 -0.15 9.63 -7.04
CA ILE A 154 0.94 9.04 -7.85
C ILE A 154 1.52 7.80 -7.17
N THR A 155 1.77 7.86 -5.87
CA THR A 155 2.31 6.72 -5.11
C THR A 155 1.31 5.56 -4.98
N ASP A 156 0.00 5.81 -5.08
CA ASP A 156 -1.01 4.74 -5.13
C ASP A 156 -0.73 3.74 -6.27
N HIS A 157 -0.14 4.19 -7.38
CA HIS A 157 0.17 3.33 -8.52
C HIS A 157 1.32 2.35 -8.26
N ILE A 158 2.12 2.59 -7.23
CA ILE A 158 3.22 1.73 -6.77
C ILE A 158 2.97 1.23 -5.35
N SER A 159 1.71 1.27 -4.89
CA SER A 159 1.31 0.75 -3.58
C SER A 159 1.67 -0.72 -3.42
N LEU A 160 2.18 -1.08 -2.25
CA LEU A 160 2.55 -2.46 -1.96
C LEU A 160 1.35 -3.39 -2.11
N VAL A 161 1.49 -4.40 -2.97
CA VAL A 161 0.61 -5.57 -3.02
C VAL A 161 1.40 -6.75 -2.50
N MET A 162 0.89 -7.41 -1.47
CA MET A 162 1.58 -8.53 -0.83
C MET A 162 0.59 -9.61 -0.39
N LYS A 163 1.07 -10.85 -0.38
CA LYS A 163 0.27 -12.02 -0.04
C LYS A 163 1.04 -12.93 0.91
N GLY A 164 0.40 -13.29 2.01
CA GLY A 164 0.96 -14.12 3.06
C GLY A 164 0.54 -15.57 2.91
N TYR A 165 1.47 -16.48 3.14
CA TYR A 165 1.31 -17.91 3.01
C TYR A 165 1.72 -18.61 4.30
N SER A 166 1.07 -19.74 4.56
CA SER A 166 1.48 -20.71 5.56
C SER A 166 1.55 -22.08 4.92
N ASP A 167 2.64 -22.81 5.13
CA ASP A 167 2.78 -24.21 4.69
C ASP A 167 1.80 -25.15 5.39
N ASN A 168 1.25 -24.73 6.53
CA ASN A 168 0.26 -25.48 7.31
C ASN A 168 -1.21 -25.15 6.93
N CYS A 169 -1.46 -24.10 6.14
CA CYS A 169 -2.81 -23.77 5.67
C CYS A 169 -3.13 -24.53 4.39
N LEU A 170 -3.65 -25.75 4.57
CA LEU A 170 -4.13 -26.61 3.48
C LEU A 170 -5.26 -25.87 2.72
N ASN A 171 -4.94 -25.44 1.50
CA ASN A 171 -5.84 -24.87 0.48
C ASN A 171 -6.21 -23.39 0.58
N ALA A 172 -5.48 -22.57 1.35
CA ALA A 172 -5.63 -21.11 1.28
C ALA A 172 -4.36 -20.36 1.66
N SER A 173 -4.22 -19.16 1.09
CA SER A 173 -3.28 -18.14 1.53
C SER A 173 -3.81 -17.45 2.80
N LEU A 174 -2.92 -17.03 3.70
CA LEU A 174 -3.29 -16.39 4.96
C LEU A 174 -3.95 -15.03 4.73
N PHE A 175 -3.29 -14.17 3.95
CA PHE A 175 -3.81 -12.85 3.70
C PHE A 175 -3.41 -12.29 2.35
N LEU A 176 -4.19 -11.33 1.86
CA LEU A 176 -3.91 -10.50 0.70
C LEU A 176 -4.12 -9.04 1.08
N VAL A 177 -3.09 -8.23 0.88
CA VAL A 177 -3.16 -6.77 1.05
C VAL A 177 -2.87 -6.13 -0.30
N ALA A 178 -3.88 -5.48 -0.88
CA ALA A 178 -3.79 -4.86 -2.20
C ALA A 178 -3.24 -3.42 -2.19
N GLY A 179 -3.03 -2.85 -0.99
CA GLY A 179 -2.74 -1.42 -0.83
C GLY A 179 -3.82 -0.55 -1.47
N ASP A 180 -3.45 0.67 -1.86
CA ASP A 180 -4.32 1.58 -2.61
C ASP A 180 -4.16 1.43 -4.12
N THR A 181 -3.80 0.25 -4.60
CA THR A 181 -3.47 -0.01 -6.00
C THR A 181 -4.68 0.22 -6.93
N PRO A 182 -4.56 1.00 -8.02
CA PRO A 182 -5.67 1.29 -8.92
C PRO A 182 -6.13 0.07 -9.74
N ASP A 183 -7.41 0.07 -10.13
CA ASP A 183 -8.04 -1.03 -10.87
C ASP A 183 -7.24 -1.49 -12.10
N TYR A 184 -6.63 -0.57 -12.84
CA TYR A 184 -5.89 -0.96 -14.05
C TYR A 184 -4.56 -1.67 -13.74
N VAL A 185 -3.91 -1.38 -12.59
CA VAL A 185 -2.74 -2.13 -12.12
C VAL A 185 -3.18 -3.48 -11.59
N LEU A 186 -4.28 -3.54 -10.83
CA LEU A 186 -4.88 -4.80 -10.40
C LEU A 186 -5.27 -5.68 -11.62
N ASN A 187 -5.88 -5.12 -12.66
CA ASN A 187 -6.20 -5.86 -13.89
C ASN A 187 -4.94 -6.39 -14.60
N TYR A 188 -3.84 -5.64 -14.53
CA TYR A 188 -2.56 -6.09 -15.07
C TYR A 188 -1.97 -7.23 -14.23
N LEU A 189 -2.04 -7.16 -12.90
CA LEU A 189 -1.62 -8.24 -12.00
C LEU A 189 -2.40 -9.53 -12.25
N TRP A 190 -3.71 -9.43 -12.52
CA TRP A 190 -4.51 -10.58 -12.95
C TRP A 190 -3.92 -11.28 -14.19
N GLN A 191 -3.55 -10.52 -15.22
CA GLN A 191 -2.96 -11.10 -16.43
C GLN A 191 -1.60 -11.75 -16.17
N LEU A 192 -0.83 -11.22 -15.23
CA LEU A 192 0.47 -11.79 -14.87
C LEU A 192 0.36 -13.09 -14.09
N GLU A 193 -0.67 -13.22 -13.25
CA GLU A 193 -0.79 -14.32 -12.29
C GLU A 193 -1.93 -15.28 -12.63
N GLU A 194 -2.54 -15.17 -13.82
CA GLU A 194 -3.68 -15.98 -14.27
C GLU A 194 -3.47 -17.49 -14.08
N GLN A 195 -2.26 -17.98 -14.33
CA GLN A 195 -1.91 -19.39 -14.16
C GLN A 195 -1.87 -19.82 -12.68
N GLU A 196 -1.48 -18.92 -11.78
CA GLU A 196 -1.44 -19.19 -10.33
C GLU A 196 -2.86 -19.44 -9.78
N PHE A 197 -3.89 -18.84 -10.37
CA PHE A 197 -5.29 -19.02 -9.95
C PHE A 197 -5.86 -20.42 -10.24
N GLN A 198 -5.12 -21.27 -10.96
CA GLN A 198 -5.46 -22.70 -11.07
C GLN A 198 -5.25 -23.43 -9.74
N ASP A 199 -4.35 -22.94 -8.88
CA ASP A 199 -4.15 -23.45 -7.52
C ASP A 199 -5.19 -22.86 -6.55
N GLU A 200 -5.95 -23.72 -5.88
CA GLU A 200 -6.90 -23.31 -4.85
C GLU A 200 -6.23 -22.57 -3.70
N ARG A 201 -5.02 -22.96 -3.30
CA ARG A 201 -4.25 -22.31 -2.22
C ARG A 201 -3.91 -20.87 -2.59
N TYR A 202 -3.70 -20.61 -3.86
CA TYR A 202 -3.50 -19.26 -4.36
C TYR A 202 -4.83 -18.52 -4.45
N ARG A 203 -5.85 -19.09 -5.10
CA ARG A 203 -7.14 -18.42 -5.30
C ARG A 203 -7.85 -18.04 -4.00
N ARG A 204 -7.77 -18.91 -2.98
CA ARG A 204 -8.43 -18.71 -1.69
C ARG A 204 -7.56 -17.95 -0.72
N VAL A 205 -8.18 -17.02 0.00
CA VAL A 205 -7.51 -16.18 0.99
C VAL A 205 -8.34 -16.11 2.26
N LEU A 206 -7.73 -16.34 3.41
CA LEU A 206 -8.43 -16.25 4.69
C LEU A 206 -8.80 -14.79 5.03
N PHE A 207 -7.88 -13.85 4.79
CA PHE A 207 -8.09 -12.44 5.07
C PHE A 207 -7.68 -11.52 3.91
N LEU A 208 -8.63 -10.77 3.35
CA LEU A 208 -8.39 -9.78 2.31
C LEU A 208 -8.57 -8.37 2.86
N ARG A 209 -7.52 -7.54 2.84
CA ARG A 209 -7.64 -6.10 3.08
C ARG A 209 -7.96 -5.38 1.78
N ALA A 210 -9.15 -4.81 1.72
CA ALA A 210 -9.58 -3.91 0.66
C ALA A 210 -8.69 -2.67 0.59
N ALA A 211 -8.67 -2.02 -0.57
CA ALA A 211 -8.10 -0.69 -0.71
C ALA A 211 -8.76 0.30 0.27
N HIS A 212 -8.06 1.36 0.63
CA HIS A 212 -8.58 2.40 1.52
C HIS A 212 -9.94 2.87 1.00
N HIS A 213 -10.94 2.74 1.88
CA HIS A 213 -12.34 3.08 1.61
C HIS A 213 -13.06 2.19 0.58
N GLY A 214 -12.53 1.01 0.25
CA GLY A 214 -13.13 0.07 -0.69
C GLY A 214 -13.31 0.64 -2.10
N THR A 215 -12.46 1.60 -2.49
CA THR A 215 -12.64 2.39 -3.72
C THR A 215 -12.13 1.71 -4.98
N ARG A 216 -11.27 0.69 -4.84
CA ARG A 216 -10.55 0.03 -5.94
C ARG A 216 -10.70 -1.47 -5.77
N PHE A 217 -11.06 -2.19 -6.82
CA PHE A 217 -11.38 -3.62 -6.74
C PHE A 217 -10.60 -4.42 -7.79
N GLY A 218 -10.57 -3.96 -9.04
CA GLY A 218 -9.90 -4.65 -10.14
C GLY A 218 -10.33 -6.10 -10.36
N GLU A 219 -9.80 -6.72 -11.41
CA GLU A 219 -10.03 -8.13 -11.74
C GLU A 219 -9.24 -9.06 -10.82
N TYR A 220 -8.04 -8.64 -10.41
CA TYR A 220 -7.21 -9.44 -9.53
C TYR A 220 -7.87 -9.76 -8.19
N LEU A 221 -8.49 -8.78 -7.52
CA LEU A 221 -9.21 -9.07 -6.27
C LEU A 221 -10.50 -9.84 -6.54
N ARG A 222 -11.20 -9.54 -7.63
CA ARG A 222 -12.44 -10.24 -8.04
C ARG A 222 -12.26 -11.76 -8.14
N ARG A 223 -11.08 -12.19 -8.58
CA ARG A 223 -10.78 -13.61 -8.81
C ARG A 223 -10.41 -14.37 -7.54
N HIS A 224 -10.21 -13.67 -6.43
CA HIS A 224 -9.93 -14.30 -5.15
C HIS A 224 -11.22 -14.64 -4.39
N GLU A 225 -11.20 -15.80 -3.73
CA GLU A 225 -12.24 -16.22 -2.78
C GLU A 225 -11.77 -15.83 -1.37
N ALA A 226 -12.38 -14.80 -0.77
CA ALA A 226 -12.00 -14.31 0.56
C ALA A 226 -12.94 -14.84 1.65
N ALA A 227 -12.41 -15.45 2.71
CA ALA A 227 -13.23 -15.81 3.86
C ALA A 227 -13.61 -14.56 4.67
N VAL A 228 -12.62 -13.72 4.99
CA VAL A 228 -12.82 -12.42 5.64
C VAL A 228 -12.34 -11.34 4.69
N ALA A 229 -13.16 -10.31 4.46
CA ALA A 229 -12.73 -9.10 3.78
C ALA A 229 -12.90 -7.89 4.69
N TYR A 230 -11.87 -7.05 4.74
CA TYR A 230 -11.80 -5.87 5.61
C TYR A 230 -11.70 -4.60 4.77
N ALA A 231 -12.49 -3.58 5.09
CA ALA A 231 -12.37 -2.25 4.50
C ALA A 231 -12.36 -1.16 5.59
N SER A 232 -11.36 -0.28 5.58
CA SER A 232 -11.40 0.92 6.41
C SER A 232 -12.34 1.96 5.80
N TRP A 233 -13.19 2.57 6.60
CA TRP A 233 -14.14 3.60 6.16
C TRP A 233 -13.95 4.90 6.95
N THR A 234 -14.39 6.01 6.37
CA THR A 234 -14.51 7.31 7.04
C THR A 234 -15.89 7.88 6.79
N LYS A 235 -16.41 8.69 7.71
CA LYS A 235 -17.70 9.40 7.60
C LYS A 235 -17.94 10.18 6.30
N HIS A 236 -16.88 10.46 5.52
CA HIS A 236 -16.92 11.20 4.27
C HIS A 236 -17.06 10.33 3.01
N VAL A 237 -17.02 9.00 3.16
CA VAL A 237 -17.22 8.05 2.06
C VAL A 237 -18.66 7.56 2.13
N SER A 238 -19.42 7.69 1.03
CA SER A 238 -20.77 7.13 0.98
C SER A 238 -20.71 5.60 1.15
N ILE A 239 -21.14 5.15 2.33
CA ILE A 239 -21.06 3.76 2.81
C ILE A 239 -21.73 2.79 1.82
N GLY A 240 -22.85 3.19 1.22
CA GLY A 240 -23.71 2.29 0.45
C GLY A 240 -23.14 1.80 -0.88
N ALA A 241 -22.63 2.68 -1.75
CA ALA A 241 -22.35 2.29 -3.14
C ALA A 241 -20.97 1.64 -3.36
N ARG A 242 -19.97 1.99 -2.53
CA ARG A 242 -18.58 1.58 -2.75
C ARG A 242 -18.22 0.28 -2.04
N LEU A 243 -18.67 0.10 -0.80
CA LEU A 243 -18.44 -1.12 -0.02
C LEU A 243 -19.27 -2.30 -0.53
N TRP A 244 -20.44 -2.03 -1.11
CA TRP A 244 -21.30 -3.04 -1.72
C TRP A 244 -20.58 -3.85 -2.79
N ARG A 245 -19.66 -3.25 -3.55
CA ARG A 245 -18.87 -3.97 -4.56
C ARG A 245 -18.05 -5.10 -3.95
N TYR A 246 -17.41 -4.87 -2.81
CA TYR A 246 -16.66 -5.90 -2.11
C TYR A 246 -17.58 -7.01 -1.59
N MET A 247 -18.72 -6.62 -1.03
CA MET A 247 -19.71 -7.58 -0.54
C MET A 247 -20.33 -8.43 -1.66
N THR A 248 -20.66 -7.85 -2.81
CA THR A 248 -21.30 -8.61 -3.91
C THR A 248 -20.32 -9.38 -4.77
N MET A 249 -19.11 -8.87 -4.95
CA MET A 249 -18.16 -9.46 -5.89
C MET A 249 -17.25 -10.49 -5.22
N LEU A 250 -16.81 -10.25 -3.97
CA LEU A 250 -16.06 -11.28 -3.21
C LEU A 250 -16.98 -12.23 -2.46
N GLN A 251 -18.21 -11.78 -2.15
CA GLN A 251 -19.18 -12.51 -1.36
C GLN A 251 -18.63 -13.06 -0.04
N PRO A 252 -17.74 -12.35 0.68
CA PRO A 252 -16.94 -12.96 1.73
C PRO A 252 -17.83 -13.49 2.86
N LEU A 253 -17.43 -14.59 3.52
CA LEU A 253 -18.18 -15.09 4.68
C LEU A 253 -18.37 -13.99 5.72
N LEU A 254 -17.32 -13.20 5.96
CA LEU A 254 -17.35 -12.07 6.88
C LEU A 254 -16.81 -10.81 6.20
N PHE A 255 -17.63 -9.77 6.14
CA PHE A 255 -17.20 -8.43 5.74
C PHE A 255 -17.08 -7.54 6.97
N ILE A 256 -15.88 -7.04 7.23
CA ILE A 256 -15.55 -6.16 8.35
C ILE A 256 -15.33 -4.75 7.82
N THR A 257 -16.00 -3.77 8.42
CA THR A 257 -15.67 -2.35 8.21
C THR A 257 -15.25 -1.71 9.50
N ALA A 258 -14.14 -0.98 9.50
CA ALA A 258 -13.67 -0.22 10.65
C ALA A 258 -13.52 1.27 10.34
N GLU A 259 -14.03 2.13 11.22
CA GLU A 259 -13.93 3.58 11.06
C GLU A 259 -12.52 4.06 11.46
N ASP A 260 -11.87 4.82 10.58
CA ASP A 260 -10.56 5.44 10.83
C ASP A 260 -10.73 6.76 11.61
N VAL A 261 -11.25 6.67 12.84
CA VAL A 261 -11.51 7.79 13.77
C VAL A 261 -11.24 7.37 15.22
N PRO A 262 -11.09 8.31 16.18
CA PRO A 262 -10.82 8.00 17.59
C PRO A 262 -11.82 7.05 18.29
N ARG A 263 -12.96 6.73 17.67
CA ARG A 263 -13.90 5.72 18.13
C ARG A 263 -13.92 4.59 17.11
N PHE A 264 -13.27 3.48 17.42
CA PHE A 264 -13.28 2.29 16.58
C PHE A 264 -14.70 1.74 16.50
N LYS A 265 -15.34 1.91 15.34
CA LYS A 265 -16.63 1.26 15.03
C LYS A 265 -16.40 0.14 14.04
N MET A 266 -16.68 -1.08 14.47
CA MET A 266 -16.61 -2.27 13.64
C MET A 266 -18.00 -2.76 13.27
N ASN A 267 -18.28 -2.86 11.97
CA ASN A 267 -19.48 -3.54 11.48
C ASN A 267 -19.11 -4.87 10.85
N THR A 268 -19.87 -5.91 11.17
CA THR A 268 -19.74 -7.24 10.57
C THR A 268 -20.98 -7.57 9.75
N CYS A 269 -20.81 -7.92 8.48
CA CYS A 269 -21.86 -8.51 7.67
C CYS A 269 -21.47 -9.94 7.30
N ARG A 270 -22.42 -10.87 7.43
CA ARG A 270 -22.23 -12.25 7.01
C ARG A 270 -22.89 -12.47 5.65
N CYS A 271 -22.11 -12.82 4.63
CA CYS A 271 -22.69 -13.24 3.36
C CYS A 271 -22.85 -14.77 3.34
N PRO A 272 -23.94 -15.30 2.75
CA PRO A 272 -24.12 -16.73 2.61
C PRO A 272 -23.17 -17.26 1.52
N LEU A 273 -22.01 -17.79 1.92
CA LEU A 273 -21.09 -18.52 1.05
C LEU A 273 -20.97 -19.99 1.47
N GLN A 274 -20.64 -20.85 0.49
CA GLN A 274 -20.29 -22.28 0.68
C GLN A 274 -18.83 -22.49 1.14
N TRP A 275 -17.99 -21.45 1.08
CA TRP A 275 -16.59 -21.48 1.52
C TRP A 275 -16.35 -20.45 2.65
N PRO A 276 -15.73 -20.83 3.78
CA PRO A 276 -15.24 -22.17 4.12
C PRO A 276 -16.39 -23.13 4.52
N PRO A 277 -16.35 -24.42 4.14
CA PRO A 277 -17.46 -25.37 4.34
C PRO A 277 -17.75 -25.71 5.82
N HIS A 278 -16.97 -25.21 6.78
CA HIS A 278 -17.02 -25.65 8.18
C HIS A 278 -16.95 -24.51 9.21
N ILE A 279 -17.57 -23.35 8.96
CA ILE A 279 -17.74 -22.33 10.00
C ILE A 279 -19.15 -22.42 10.58
N HIS A 280 -19.23 -22.88 11.84
CA HIS A 280 -20.45 -22.97 12.61
C HIS A 280 -21.21 -21.63 12.58
N PRO A 281 -22.53 -21.63 12.32
CA PRO A 281 -23.24 -20.41 11.99
C PRO A 281 -23.61 -19.59 13.22
N LEU A 282 -22.67 -19.14 14.04
CA LEU A 282 -23.00 -18.36 15.25
C LEU A 282 -21.85 -17.46 15.71
N ILE A 283 -21.51 -16.41 14.96
CA ILE A 283 -20.82 -15.25 15.53
C ILE A 283 -21.31 -13.98 14.82
N ASN A 284 -22.15 -13.20 15.48
CA ASN A 284 -22.51 -11.84 15.09
C ASN A 284 -21.85 -10.91 16.12
N PHE A 285 -20.70 -10.32 15.81
CA PHE A 285 -20.01 -9.38 16.71
C PHE A 285 -20.27 -7.94 16.25
N SER A 286 -21.28 -7.31 16.83
CA SER A 286 -21.26 -5.84 16.98
C SER A 286 -20.40 -5.52 18.20
N LEU A 287 -19.08 -5.46 17.99
CA LEU A 287 -18.13 -5.04 19.02
C LEU A 287 -17.93 -3.53 18.90
N GLU A 288 -18.67 -2.76 19.71
CA GLU A 288 -18.32 -1.37 20.00
C GLU A 288 -17.23 -1.36 21.07
N LEU A 289 -15.97 -1.31 20.64
CA LEU A 289 -14.85 -1.08 21.55
C LEU A 289 -14.65 0.43 21.68
N GLN A 290 -15.09 1.00 22.80
CA GLN A 290 -14.65 2.32 23.23
C GLN A 290 -13.26 2.15 23.85
N LEU A 291 -12.21 2.46 23.06
CA LEU A 291 -10.87 2.63 23.60
C LEU A 291 -10.84 4.01 24.30
N PHE A 292 -10.62 3.99 25.61
CA PHE A 292 -10.53 5.16 26.49
C PHE A 292 -9.21 5.93 26.26
#